data_AF-A0A926HI62-F1
#
_entry.id   AF-A0A926HI62-F1
#
_cell.length_a   1.000
_cell.length_b   1.000
_cell.length_c   1.000
_cell.angle_alpha   90.00
_cell.angle_beta   90.00
_cell.angle_gamma   90.00
#
_symmetry.space_group_name_H-M   'P 1'
#
loop_
_entity.id
_entity.type
_entity.pdbx_description
1 polymer ?
#
loop_
_entity_poly.entity_id
_entity_poly.type
_entity_poly.pdbx_seq_one_letter_code
_entity_poly.pdbx_strand_id
1 'polypeptide(L)'
;MKSQKLRAAILINGILLVILVIWTIPTVGLLVSSVRDRNDIQTSGWWSVIPHRGYEASGERIPVPEGQTRDAPITIDGVSATYDEWREGVNMPDGTRLVWVGNLRTGQLEKYTLQWQSGWNFTLDNYNQ
;
A
#
# COMPACT_ATOMS: atom_id res chain seq x y z
N MET A 1 -42.54 26.13 5.40
CA MET A 1 -42.55 25.88 3.93
C MET A 1 -41.23 26.24 3.23
N LYS A 2 -40.71 27.48 3.27
CA LYS A 2 -39.45 27.85 2.56
C LYS A 2 -38.21 27.07 3.05
N SER A 3 -38.04 26.90 4.36
CA SER A 3 -36.92 26.15 4.95
C SER A 3 -36.94 24.65 4.62
N GLN A 4 -38.13 24.04 4.52
CA GLN A 4 -38.29 22.64 4.11
C GLN A 4 -37.89 22.43 2.64
N LYS A 5 -38.28 23.35 1.75
CA LYS A 5 -37.89 23.31 0.33
C LYS A 5 -36.38 23.44 0.15
N LEU A 6 -35.73 24.32 0.92
CA LEU A 6 -34.28 24.48 0.90
C LEU A 6 -33.54 23.21 1.37
N ARG A 7 -33.99 22.60 2.47
CA ARG A 7 -33.40 21.34 2.98
C ARG A 7 -33.53 20.19 1.99
N ALA A 8 -34.71 20.04 1.38
CA ALA A 8 -34.94 19.03 0.35
C ALA A 8 -34.03 19.27 -0.87
N ALA A 9 -33.90 20.52 -1.33
CA ALA A 9 -33.02 20.85 -2.45
C ALA A 9 -31.54 20.54 -2.15
N ILE A 10 -31.05 20.88 -0.95
CA ILE A 10 -29.68 20.56 -0.53
C ILE A 10 -29.46 19.04 -0.50
N LEU A 11 -30.42 18.29 0.06
CA LEU A 11 -30.33 16.84 0.14
C LEU A 11 -30.34 16.18 -1.25
N ILE A 12 -31.24 16.60 -2.13
CA ILE A 12 -31.32 16.10 -3.50
C ILE A 12 -30.03 16.42 -4.27
N ASN A 13 -29.58 17.68 -4.24
CA ASN A 13 -28.36 18.08 -4.94
C ASN A 13 -27.12 17.39 -4.38
N GLY A 14 -27.06 17.16 -3.06
CA GLY A 14 -26.00 16.40 -2.41
C GLY A 14 -25.96 14.95 -2.89
N ILE A 15 -27.11 14.28 -2.95
CA ILE A 15 -27.19 12.91 -3.47
C ILE A 15 -26.81 12.86 -4.96
N LEU A 16 -27.31 13.79 -5.77
CA LEU A 16 -26.95 13.89 -7.19
C LEU A 16 -25.45 14.10 -7.39
N LEU A 17 -24.83 14.95 -6.57
CA LEU A 17 -23.38 15.18 -6.59
C LEU A 17 -22.61 13.90 -6.25
N VAL A 18 -23.03 13.16 -5.22
CA VAL A 18 -22.39 11.88 -4.83
C VAL A 18 -22.46 10.87 -5.97
N ILE A 19 -23.63 10.72 -6.60
CA ILE A 19 -23.80 9.81 -7.74
C ILE A 19 -22.89 10.22 -8.89
N LEU A 20 -22.83 11.52 -9.22
CA LEU A 20 -21.97 12.05 -10.28
C LEU A 20 -20.49 11.78 -9.98
N VAL A 21 -20.03 12.03 -8.76
CA VAL A 21 -18.65 11.74 -8.36
C VAL A 21 -18.35 10.25 -8.53
N ILE A 22 -19.20 9.35 -8.01
CA ILE A 22 -19.01 7.90 -8.15
C ILE A 22 -18.92 7.48 -9.62
N TRP A 23 -19.75 8.08 -10.47
CA TRP A 23 -19.77 7.76 -11.90
C TRP A 23 -18.57 8.31 -12.68
N THR A 24 -17.92 9.36 -12.18
CA THR A 24 -16.72 9.94 -12.81
C THR A 24 -15.41 9.23 -12.43
N ILE A 25 -15.38 8.53 -11.29
CA ILE A 25 -14.23 7.74 -10.81
C ILE A 25 -13.62 6.82 -11.89
N PRO A 26 -14.38 5.97 -12.62
CA PRO A 26 -13.79 5.07 -13.63
C PRO A 26 -13.12 5.84 -14.77
N THR A 27 -13.69 6.96 -15.21
CA THR A 27 -13.13 7.80 -16.28
C THR A 27 -11.82 8.47 -15.83
N VAL A 28 -11.79 8.98 -14.60
CA VAL A 28 -10.56 9.52 -13.99
C VAL A 28 -9.51 8.43 -13.83
N GLY A 29 -9.90 7.22 -13.41
CA GLY A 29 -8.99 6.09 -13.30
C GLY A 29 -8.37 5.68 -14.64
N LEU A 30 -9.15 5.68 -15.72
CA LEU A 30 -8.64 5.44 -17.07
C LEU A 30 -7.68 6.56 -17.52
N LEU A 31 -8.04 7.82 -17.29
CA LEU A 31 -7.20 8.97 -17.62
C LEU A 31 -5.85 8.92 -16.89
N VAL A 32 -5.85 8.68 -15.58
CA VAL A 32 -4.62 8.56 -14.79
C VAL A 32 -3.78 7.39 -15.26
N SER A 33 -4.39 6.23 -15.49
CA SER A 33 -3.67 5.03 -15.96
C SER A 33 -3.03 5.24 -17.33
N SER A 34 -3.60 6.10 -18.19
CA SER A 34 -3.07 6.37 -19.54
C SER A 34 -1.66 6.97 -19.55
N VAL A 35 -1.31 7.70 -18.50
CA VAL A 35 -0.01 8.40 -18.35
C VAL A 35 0.90 7.76 -17.31
N ARG A 36 0.54 6.64 -16.67
CA ARG A 36 1.40 5.94 -15.70
C ARG A 36 2.32 4.93 -16.39
N ASP A 37 3.49 4.66 -15.80
CA ASP A 37 4.37 3.59 -16.28
C ASP A 37 3.68 2.21 -16.32
N ARG A 38 4.09 1.37 -17.26
CA ARG A 38 3.51 0.02 -17.44
C ARG A 38 3.62 -0.85 -16.18
N ASN A 39 4.76 -0.81 -15.49
CA ASN A 39 4.96 -1.62 -14.27
C ASN A 39 4.03 -1.14 -13.15
N ASP A 40 3.84 0.16 -13.07
CA ASP A 40 2.97 0.84 -12.11
C ASP A 40 1.50 0.44 -12.28
N ILE A 41 1.03 0.33 -13.54
CA ILE A 41 -0.33 -0.14 -13.88
C ILE A 41 -0.54 -1.60 -13.46
N GLN A 42 0.50 -2.44 -13.53
CA GLN A 42 0.41 -3.87 -13.20
C GLN A 42 0.49 -4.15 -11.69
N THR A 43 1.19 -3.30 -10.94
CA THR A 43 1.51 -3.54 -9.53
C THR A 43 0.64 -2.74 -8.56
N SER A 44 0.02 -1.64 -8.99
CA SER A 44 -0.76 -0.77 -8.11
C SER A 44 -1.93 -0.07 -8.80
N GLY A 45 -3.00 0.22 -8.04
CA GLY A 45 -4.18 0.93 -8.55
C GLY A 45 -3.89 2.38 -8.95
N TRP A 46 -4.69 2.94 -9.85
CA TRP A 46 -4.53 4.33 -10.34
C TRP A 46 -4.59 5.39 -9.22
N TRP A 47 -5.26 5.09 -8.11
CA TRP A 47 -5.35 5.98 -6.95
C TRP A 47 -4.02 6.14 -6.19
N SER A 48 -2.97 5.36 -6.51
CA SER A 48 -1.64 5.52 -5.91
C SER A 48 -0.96 6.86 -6.25
N VAL A 49 -1.50 7.60 -7.22
CA VAL A 49 -1.12 9.01 -7.48
C VAL A 49 -1.49 9.94 -6.33
N ILE A 50 -2.41 9.54 -5.45
CA ILE A 50 -2.71 10.30 -4.24
C ILE A 50 -1.60 9.97 -3.21
N PRO A 51 -0.90 10.98 -2.65
CA PRO A 51 0.11 10.73 -1.62
C PRO A 51 -0.47 9.92 -0.47
N HIS A 52 0.16 8.78 -0.17
CA HIS A 52 -0.28 7.86 0.86
C HIS A 52 0.93 7.29 1.61
N ARG A 53 0.67 6.73 2.80
CA ARG A 53 1.71 6.04 3.56
C ARG A 53 1.73 4.56 3.16
N GLY A 54 2.89 4.09 2.73
CA GLY A 54 3.11 2.70 2.35
C GLY A 54 4.40 2.18 2.97
N TYR A 55 4.45 0.86 3.19
CA TYR A 55 5.69 0.20 3.57
C TYR A 55 6.57 0.05 2.34
N GLU A 56 7.77 0.58 2.40
CA GLU A 56 8.78 0.43 1.36
C GLU A 56 9.98 -0.31 1.93
N ALA A 57 10.54 -1.23 1.14
CA ALA A 57 11.75 -1.96 1.53
C ALA A 57 12.89 -0.95 1.67
N SER A 58 13.52 -0.92 2.85
CA SER A 58 14.68 -0.06 3.13
C SER A 58 15.94 -0.50 2.39
N GLY A 59 15.92 -1.67 1.75
CA GLY A 59 17.10 -2.34 1.16
C GLY A 59 18.03 -2.98 2.20
N GLU A 60 17.84 -2.67 3.48
CA GLU A 60 18.57 -3.29 4.60
C GLU A 60 18.13 -4.75 4.76
N ARG A 61 19.13 -5.65 4.74
CA ARG A 61 18.96 -7.09 4.95
C ARG A 61 19.66 -7.50 6.22
N ILE A 62 18.92 -8.10 7.13
CA ILE A 62 19.41 -8.55 8.43
C ILE A 62 19.54 -10.08 8.38
N PRO A 63 20.72 -10.64 8.71
CA PRO A 63 20.89 -12.08 8.76
C PRO A 63 20.00 -12.67 9.85
N VAL A 64 19.44 -13.84 9.57
CA VAL A 64 18.56 -14.52 10.50
C VAL A 64 19.37 -15.18 11.62
N PRO A 65 18.86 -15.21 12.87
CA PRO A 65 19.50 -15.96 13.96
C PRO A 65 19.75 -17.44 13.60
N GLU A 66 20.79 -18.05 14.16
CA GLU A 66 21.03 -19.49 13.95
C GLU A 66 20.22 -20.35 14.93
N GLY A 67 20.04 -21.64 14.61
CA GLY A 67 19.42 -22.61 15.52
C GLY A 67 17.89 -22.53 15.62
N GLN A 68 17.24 -21.74 14.76
CA GLN A 68 15.79 -21.58 14.76
C GLN A 68 15.06 -22.85 14.29
N THR A 69 13.92 -23.13 14.91
CA THR A 69 13.00 -24.20 14.52
C THR A 69 11.64 -23.60 14.19
N ARG A 70 10.86 -24.31 13.36
CA ARG A 70 9.52 -23.84 12.99
C ARG A 70 8.54 -23.93 14.16
N ASP A 71 8.80 -24.83 15.10
CA ASP A 71 7.89 -25.15 16.21
C ASP A 71 8.07 -24.23 17.43
N ALA A 72 9.10 -23.39 17.43
CA ALA A 72 9.36 -22.44 18.50
C ALA A 72 9.28 -21.00 18.00
N PRO A 73 8.82 -20.05 18.84
CA PRO A 73 8.87 -18.63 18.51
C PRO A 73 10.31 -18.17 18.28
N ILE A 74 10.48 -17.37 17.23
CA ILE A 74 11.75 -16.75 16.86
C ILE A 74 11.76 -15.35 17.45
N THR A 75 12.80 -15.04 18.22
CA THR A 75 12.96 -13.75 18.87
C THR A 75 14.00 -12.91 18.14
N ILE A 76 13.59 -11.74 17.67
CA ILE A 76 14.43 -10.75 16.99
C ILE A 76 14.22 -9.41 17.70
N ASP A 77 15.30 -8.81 18.20
CA ASP A 77 15.28 -7.51 18.90
C ASP A 77 14.21 -7.39 20.00
N GLY A 78 14.01 -8.47 20.76
CA GLY A 78 13.05 -8.53 21.87
C GLY A 78 11.60 -8.78 21.46
N VAL A 79 11.31 -8.92 20.16
CA VAL A 79 10.00 -9.32 19.64
C VAL A 79 10.04 -10.79 19.28
N SER A 80 9.11 -11.59 19.82
CA SER A 80 8.98 -13.01 19.51
C SER A 80 7.74 -13.26 18.66
N ALA A 81 7.91 -13.91 17.52
CA ALA A 81 6.82 -14.35 16.65
C ALA A 81 7.16 -15.67 15.96
N THR A 82 6.17 -16.36 15.42
CA THR A 82 6.35 -17.59 14.64
C THR A 82 6.97 -17.29 13.28
N TYR A 83 7.55 -18.31 12.64
CA TYR A 83 8.12 -18.16 11.31
C TYR A 83 7.12 -17.62 10.27
N ASP A 84 5.88 -18.11 10.30
CA ASP A 84 4.88 -17.68 9.32
C ASP A 84 4.42 -16.24 9.60
N GLU A 85 4.31 -15.81 10.86
CA GLU A 85 4.09 -14.40 11.21
C GLU A 85 5.25 -13.50 10.76
N TRP A 86 6.50 -13.96 10.90
CA TRP A 86 7.65 -13.23 10.37
C TRP A 86 7.59 -13.08 8.86
N ARG A 87 7.10 -14.09 8.12
CA ARG A 87 6.90 -14.01 6.67
C ARG A 87 5.75 -13.09 6.27
N GLU A 88 4.71 -13.00 7.08
CA GLU A 88 3.63 -12.02 6.90
C GLU A 88 4.10 -10.60 7.22
N GLY A 89 5.06 -10.48 8.15
CA GLY A 89 5.75 -9.25 8.50
C GLY A 89 5.32 -8.69 9.85
N VAL A 90 6.29 -8.48 10.73
CA VAL A 90 6.08 -8.08 12.13
C VAL A 90 6.51 -6.62 12.32
N ASN A 91 5.66 -5.83 12.98
CA ASN A 91 5.96 -4.44 13.31
C ASN A 91 6.86 -4.36 14.54
N MET A 92 7.92 -3.59 14.44
CA MET A 92 8.93 -3.40 15.47
C MET A 92 8.62 -2.19 16.36
N PRO A 93 9.17 -2.14 17.59
CA PRO A 93 9.02 -0.99 18.49
C PRO A 93 9.56 0.32 17.92
N ASP A 94 10.54 0.26 17.01
CA ASP A 94 11.12 1.42 16.32
C ASP A 94 10.24 1.96 15.17
N GLY A 95 9.08 1.33 14.92
CA GLY A 95 8.14 1.70 13.87
C GLY A 95 8.47 1.12 12.50
N THR A 96 9.52 0.31 12.38
CA THR A 96 9.80 -0.45 11.16
C THR A 96 8.99 -1.74 11.13
N ARG A 97 8.97 -2.40 9.98
CA ARG A 97 8.36 -3.73 9.82
C ARG A 97 9.41 -4.67 9.26
N LEU A 98 9.66 -5.78 9.93
CA LEU A 98 10.58 -6.81 9.42
C LEU A 98 9.77 -7.92 8.77
N VAL A 99 10.21 -8.35 7.59
CA VAL A 99 9.61 -9.44 6.84
C VAL A 99 10.66 -10.50 6.56
N TRP A 100 10.35 -11.74 6.88
CA TRP A 100 11.22 -12.88 6.56
C TRP A 100 11.06 -13.28 5.11
N VAL A 101 12.15 -13.20 4.34
CA VAL A 101 12.21 -13.59 2.94
C VAL A 101 13.10 -14.82 2.78
N GLY A 102 12.57 -15.87 2.16
CA GLY A 102 13.29 -17.12 1.87
C GLY A 102 12.95 -18.26 2.83
N ASN A 103 13.94 -19.10 3.13
CA ASN A 103 13.79 -20.30 3.98
C ASN A 103 14.11 -19.98 5.45
N LEU A 104 13.62 -20.80 6.38
CA LEU A 104 13.85 -20.69 7.83
C LEU A 104 15.34 -20.67 8.24
N ARG A 105 16.22 -21.34 7.49
CA ARG A 105 17.65 -21.46 7.87
C ARG A 105 18.59 -20.56 7.07
N THR A 106 18.20 -20.17 5.86
CA THR A 106 19.06 -19.46 4.92
C THR A 106 18.42 -18.19 4.36
N GLY A 107 17.21 -17.86 4.81
CA GLY A 107 16.51 -16.64 4.47
C GLY A 107 17.17 -15.42 5.11
N GLN A 108 16.54 -14.28 4.89
CA GLN A 108 16.98 -12.98 5.40
C GLN A 108 15.76 -12.22 5.91
N LEU A 109 15.97 -11.34 6.85
CA LEU A 109 14.96 -10.36 7.24
C LEU A 109 15.16 -9.11 6.40
N GLU A 110 14.09 -8.68 5.73
CA GLU A 110 14.06 -7.41 5.03
C GLU A 110 13.33 -6.38 5.88
N LYS A 111 13.95 -5.21 6.03
CA LYS A 111 13.37 -4.11 6.79
C LYS A 111 12.52 -3.23 5.88
N TYR A 112 11.30 -2.94 6.31
CA TYR A 112 10.36 -2.04 5.66
C TYR A 112 10.12 -0.83 6.54
N THR A 113 10.06 0.34 5.93
CA THR A 113 9.79 1.61 6.62
C THR A 113 8.52 2.23 6.05
N LEU A 114 7.74 2.87 6.92
CA LEU A 114 6.49 3.51 6.52
C LEU A 114 6.79 4.91 5.97
N GLN A 115 6.93 5.01 4.65
CA GLN A 115 7.28 6.25 3.95
C GLN A 115 6.07 6.84 3.21
N TRP A 116 6.15 8.13 2.90
CA TRP A 116 5.20 8.77 1.98
C TRP A 116 5.56 8.37 0.55
N GLN A 117 4.62 7.73 -0.13
CA GLN A 117 4.75 7.28 -1.51
C GLN A 117 3.79 8.07 -2.40
N SER A 118 4.21 8.35 -3.63
CA SER A 118 3.39 8.97 -4.66
C SER A 118 3.68 8.36 -6.03
N GLY A 119 2.64 7.87 -6.71
CA GLY A 119 2.73 7.31 -8.06
C GLY A 119 2.87 8.37 -9.18
N TRP A 120 3.62 9.46 -8.97
CA TRP A 120 3.77 10.56 -9.94
C TRP A 120 4.83 10.28 -11.02
N ASN A 121 5.13 9.01 -11.29
CA ASN A 121 6.01 8.61 -12.37
C ASN A 121 5.24 8.56 -13.69
N PHE A 122 4.91 9.74 -14.22
CA PHE A 122 4.16 9.86 -15.46
C PHE A 122 5.05 9.73 -16.68
N THR A 123 4.61 8.95 -17.66
CA THR A 123 5.31 8.72 -18.94
C THR A 123 4.32 8.62 -20.11
N LEU A 124 4.80 8.96 -21.30
CA LEU A 124 4.12 8.74 -22.58
C LEU A 124 4.76 7.60 -23.39
N ASP A 125 5.80 6.95 -22.86
CA ASP A 125 6.53 5.87 -23.55
C ASP A 125 5.62 4.68 -23.89
N ASN A 126 4.51 4.52 -23.18
CA ASN A 126 3.47 3.54 -23.48
C ASN A 126 2.90 3.65 -24.91
N TYR A 127 3.00 4.82 -25.54
CA TYR A 127 2.46 5.11 -26.87
C TYR A 127 3.51 5.07 -27.99
N ASN A 128 4.80 4.97 -27.65
CA ASN A 128 5.91 4.95 -28.60
C ASN A 128 6.15 3.51 -29.09
N GLN A 129 5.16 2.93 -29.78
CA GLN A 129 5.29 1.64 -30.48
C GLN A 129 6.00 1.79 -31.82
#